data_AF-A0A944AM37-F1
#
_entry.id   AF-A0A944AM37-F1
#
_cell.length_a   1.000
_cell.length_b   1.000
_cell.length_c   1.000
_cell.angle_alpha   90.00
_cell.angle_beta   90.00
_cell.angle_gamma   90.00
#
_symmetry.space_group_name_H-M   'P 1'
#
loop_
_entity.id
_entity.type
_entity.pdbx_description
1 polymer ?
#
loop_
_entity_poly.entity_id
_entity_poly.type
_entity_poly.pdbx_seq_one_letter_code
_entity_poly.pdbx_strand_id
1 'polypeptide(L)'
;MDPYKVLGVSENATPEEIRAAYLALVKKYHPDRYKDNPLKELANEKLKEINEAYDIIQKRGRNSSSNSGGYSYSDAYSNRNTSYTGEGASQFAQVRSFISQNDLLSARRVLDTMSVHNAEWHYLYGIIYLRQGWYDKANEYLGYAYQQEPGNSEYRNAYMTMKNSSARTNHSTGQTVVSNGCSSCDICSSLLCADCCCECMGGDLIPCC
;
A
#
# COMPACT_ATOMS: atom_id res chain seq x y z
N MET A 1 -7.43 4.26 -24.38
CA MET A 1 -8.20 4.79 -23.24
C MET A 1 -7.44 5.98 -22.68
N ASP A 2 -8.11 7.09 -22.47
CA ASP A 2 -7.50 8.29 -21.90
C ASP A 2 -7.77 8.31 -20.38
N PRO A 3 -6.75 8.08 -19.54
CA PRO A 3 -6.95 7.88 -18.11
C PRO A 3 -7.44 9.15 -17.40
N TYR A 4 -7.12 10.34 -17.92
CA TYR A 4 -7.59 11.61 -17.35
C TYR A 4 -9.10 11.78 -17.56
N LYS A 5 -9.60 11.37 -18.73
CA LYS A 5 -11.04 11.34 -19.02
C LYS A 5 -11.82 10.34 -18.16
N VAL A 6 -11.21 9.19 -17.84
CA VAL A 6 -11.84 8.19 -16.95
C VAL A 6 -12.01 8.72 -15.53
N LEU A 7 -11.02 9.46 -15.03
CA LEU A 7 -11.08 10.12 -13.73
C LEU A 7 -11.87 11.45 -13.76
N GLY A 8 -12.22 11.95 -14.94
CA GLY A 8 -12.94 13.23 -15.11
C GLY A 8 -12.09 14.46 -14.77
N VAL A 9 -10.77 14.35 -14.91
CA VAL A 9 -9.81 15.42 -14.60
C VAL A 9 -9.12 15.92 -15.86
N SER A 10 -8.56 17.13 -15.79
CA SER A 10 -7.72 17.68 -16.87
C SER A 10 -6.43 16.86 -17.02
N GLU A 11 -5.88 16.80 -18.24
CA GLU A 11 -4.56 16.22 -18.49
C GLU A 11 -3.44 16.94 -17.72
N ASN A 12 -3.67 18.21 -17.36
CA ASN A 12 -2.77 19.04 -16.56
C ASN A 12 -3.12 19.06 -15.06
N ALA A 13 -4.02 18.19 -14.60
CA ALA A 13 -4.44 18.16 -13.20
C ALA A 13 -3.26 17.81 -12.27
N THR A 14 -3.25 18.45 -11.11
CA THR A 14 -2.23 18.20 -10.08
C THR A 14 -2.42 16.80 -9.47
N PRO A 15 -1.35 16.16 -8.94
CA PRO A 15 -1.47 14.85 -8.30
C PRO A 15 -2.46 14.83 -7.12
N GLU A 16 -2.70 15.96 -6.49
CA GLU A 16 -3.70 16.15 -5.42
C GLU A 16 -5.12 16.11 -5.98
N GLU A 17 -5.39 16.81 -7.08
CA GLU A 17 -6.69 16.78 -7.79
C GLU A 17 -6.98 15.38 -8.34
N ILE A 18 -5.98 14.71 -8.90
CA ILE A 18 -6.11 13.34 -9.41
C ILE A 18 -6.48 12.38 -8.27
N ARG A 19 -5.86 12.52 -7.08
CA ARG A 19 -6.21 11.73 -5.89
C ARG A 19 -7.62 12.05 -5.37
N ALA A 20 -7.99 13.33 -5.32
CA ALA A 20 -9.31 13.73 -4.86
C ALA A 20 -10.42 13.20 -5.77
N ALA A 21 -10.24 13.28 -7.09
CA ALA A 21 -11.17 12.73 -8.07
C ALA A 21 -11.27 11.19 -7.96
N TYR A 22 -10.13 10.52 -7.83
CA TYR A 22 -10.08 9.07 -7.61
C TYR A 22 -10.87 8.67 -6.35
N LEU A 23 -10.63 9.31 -5.21
CA LEU A 23 -11.33 9.02 -3.95
C LEU A 23 -12.84 9.27 -4.07
N ALA A 24 -13.26 10.33 -4.76
CA ALA A 24 -14.67 10.63 -4.99
C ALA A 24 -15.35 9.54 -5.83
N LEU A 25 -14.68 9.05 -6.87
CA LEU A 25 -15.17 8.00 -7.74
C LEU A 25 -15.23 6.65 -7.02
N VAL A 26 -14.19 6.28 -6.26
CA VAL A 26 -14.18 5.06 -5.44
C VAL A 26 -15.32 5.07 -4.42
N LYS A 27 -15.54 6.20 -3.73
CA LYS A 27 -16.67 6.35 -2.80
C LYS A 27 -18.03 6.26 -3.49
N LYS A 28 -18.12 6.65 -4.75
CA LYS A 28 -19.34 6.57 -5.56
C LYS A 28 -19.65 5.14 -6.00
N TYR A 29 -18.63 4.39 -6.41
CA TYR A 29 -18.75 3.00 -6.91
C TYR A 29 -18.39 1.93 -5.88
N HIS A 30 -18.31 2.31 -4.61
CA HIS A 30 -17.91 1.42 -3.54
C HIS A 30 -18.86 0.21 -3.43
N PRO A 31 -18.35 -1.03 -3.38
CA PRO A 31 -19.18 -2.24 -3.42
C PRO A 31 -20.12 -2.35 -2.20
N ASP A 32 -19.81 -1.68 -1.09
CA ASP A 32 -20.67 -1.61 0.09
C ASP A 32 -22.00 -0.88 -0.16
N ARG A 33 -22.01 0.06 -1.12
CA ARG A 33 -23.23 0.80 -1.50
C ARG A 33 -24.14 0.00 -2.44
N TYR A 34 -23.63 -1.07 -3.05
CA TYR A 34 -24.35 -1.84 -4.07
C TYR A 34 -24.43 -3.34 -3.72
N LYS A 35 -24.35 -3.70 -2.43
CA LYS A 35 -24.33 -5.10 -1.98
C LYS A 35 -25.51 -5.95 -2.51
N ASP A 36 -26.70 -5.34 -2.64
CA ASP A 36 -27.95 -6.01 -3.05
C ASP A 36 -28.57 -5.45 -4.34
N ASN A 37 -27.77 -4.77 -5.19
CA ASN A 37 -28.27 -4.11 -6.39
C ASN A 37 -27.77 -4.82 -7.66
N PRO A 38 -28.61 -5.07 -8.69
CA PRO A 38 -28.15 -5.62 -9.97
C PRO A 38 -27.06 -4.77 -10.66
N LEU A 39 -26.91 -3.51 -10.26
CA LEU A 39 -25.85 -2.61 -10.72
C LEU A 39 -24.47 -2.87 -10.09
N LYS A 40 -24.35 -3.84 -9.17
CA LYS A 40 -23.08 -4.19 -8.50
C LYS A 40 -21.99 -4.59 -9.49
N GLU A 41 -22.35 -5.34 -10.51
CA GLU A 41 -21.41 -5.82 -11.52
C GLU A 41 -20.87 -4.66 -12.37
N LEU A 42 -21.76 -3.75 -12.75
CA LEU A 42 -21.45 -2.51 -13.48
C LEU A 42 -20.62 -1.53 -12.64
N ALA A 43 -20.89 -1.43 -11.33
CA ALA A 43 -20.11 -0.63 -10.40
C ALA A 43 -18.69 -1.19 -10.21
N ASN A 44 -18.55 -2.52 -10.13
CA ASN A 44 -17.25 -3.17 -10.05
C ASN A 44 -16.43 -2.95 -11.33
N GLU A 45 -17.06 -3.06 -12.50
CA GLU A 45 -16.40 -2.79 -13.78
C GLU A 45 -15.91 -1.34 -13.87
N LYS A 46 -16.77 -0.38 -13.50
CA LYS A 46 -16.38 1.04 -13.43
C LYS A 46 -15.23 1.28 -12.45
N LEU A 47 -15.26 0.65 -11.29
CA LEU A 47 -14.19 0.75 -10.29
C LEU A 47 -12.86 0.20 -10.82
N LYS A 48 -12.90 -0.89 -11.59
CA LYS A 48 -11.71 -1.44 -12.27
C LYS A 48 -11.12 -0.43 -13.26
N GLU A 49 -11.95 0.17 -14.11
CA GLU A 49 -11.51 1.21 -15.06
C GLU A 49 -10.87 2.40 -14.33
N ILE A 50 -11.46 2.84 -13.22
CA ILE A 50 -10.97 3.95 -12.39
C ILE A 50 -9.59 3.63 -11.80
N ASN A 51 -9.41 2.41 -11.28
CA ASN A 51 -8.14 1.96 -10.70
C ASN A 51 -7.04 1.87 -11.79
N GLU A 52 -7.37 1.29 -12.95
CA GLU A 52 -6.43 1.19 -14.07
C GLU A 52 -6.02 2.57 -14.59
N ALA A 53 -6.96 3.51 -14.71
CA ALA A 53 -6.67 4.88 -15.13
C ALA A 53 -5.74 5.60 -14.14
N TYR A 54 -6.01 5.47 -12.84
CA TYR A 54 -5.16 6.04 -11.79
C TYR A 54 -3.75 5.46 -11.83
N ASP A 55 -3.60 4.14 -11.98
CA ASP A 55 -2.31 3.48 -12.09
C ASP A 55 -1.51 3.96 -13.31
N ILE A 56 -2.17 4.15 -14.46
CA ILE A 56 -1.52 4.68 -15.66
C ILE A 56 -1.01 6.10 -15.43
N ILE A 57 -1.82 6.98 -14.81
CA ILE A 57 -1.42 8.36 -14.50
C ILE A 57 -0.26 8.37 -13.49
N GLN A 58 -0.31 7.53 -12.45
CA GLN A 58 0.78 7.40 -11.49
C GLN A 58 2.07 6.93 -12.16
N LYS A 59 2.00 5.93 -13.05
CA LYS A 59 3.18 5.45 -13.80
C LYS A 59 3.74 6.52 -14.74
N ARG A 60 2.88 7.30 -15.40
CA ARG A 60 3.29 8.41 -16.28
C ARG A 60 3.97 9.53 -15.49
N GLY A 61 3.40 9.93 -14.35
CA GLY A 61 4.02 10.93 -13.46
C GLY A 61 5.37 10.48 -12.90
N ARG A 62 5.54 9.17 -12.62
CA ARG A 62 6.82 8.61 -12.16
C ARG A 62 7.92 8.58 -13.23
N ASN A 63 7.58 8.39 -14.51
CA ASN A 63 8.57 8.41 -15.61
C ASN A 63 9.11 9.81 -15.91
N SER A 64 8.41 10.88 -15.51
CA SER A 64 8.86 12.27 -15.68
C SER A 64 9.64 12.81 -14.48
N SER A 65 9.69 12.08 -13.37
CA SER A 65 10.39 12.49 -12.16
C SER A 65 11.01 11.27 -11.49
N SER A 66 12.13 10.83 -12.04
CA SER A 66 13.11 10.06 -11.28
C SER A 66 13.40 10.83 -10.00
N ASN A 67 13.07 10.22 -8.86
CA ASN A 67 13.31 10.70 -7.49
C ASN A 67 12.21 11.58 -6.87
N SER A 68 11.09 10.97 -6.51
CA SER A 68 10.28 11.42 -5.36
C SER A 68 9.61 10.21 -4.74
N GLY A 69 9.87 9.96 -3.46
CA GLY A 69 9.44 8.80 -2.66
C GLY A 69 7.92 8.71 -2.46
N GLY A 70 7.16 8.66 -3.55
CA GLY A 70 5.75 8.32 -3.55
C GLY A 70 5.61 6.81 -3.36
N TYR A 71 5.49 6.39 -2.10
CA TYR A 71 5.21 5.02 -1.70
C TYR A 71 4.10 4.42 -2.56
N SER A 72 4.53 3.61 -3.52
CA SER A 72 3.65 2.77 -4.30
C SER A 72 3.32 1.58 -3.42
N TYR A 73 2.12 1.57 -2.88
CA TYR A 73 1.59 0.44 -2.12
C TYR A 73 1.58 -0.88 -2.95
N SER A 74 1.80 -0.77 -4.26
CA SER A 74 2.15 -1.85 -5.19
C SER A 74 3.33 -2.73 -4.78
N ASP A 75 4.23 -2.30 -3.89
CA ASP A 75 5.45 -3.05 -3.51
C ASP A 75 5.25 -4.04 -2.35
N ALA A 76 4.11 -4.00 -1.64
CA ALA A 76 3.83 -4.92 -0.53
C ALA A 76 3.67 -6.39 -0.98
N TYR A 77 3.45 -6.60 -2.28
CA TYR A 77 3.38 -7.93 -2.88
C TYR A 77 4.56 -8.14 -3.83
N SER A 78 5.73 -8.46 -3.26
CA SER A 78 6.84 -8.96 -4.08
C SER A 78 6.46 -10.34 -4.59
N ASN A 79 6.38 -10.50 -5.91
CA ASN A 79 6.15 -11.78 -6.59
C ASN A 79 7.38 -12.70 -6.40
N ARG A 80 7.63 -13.14 -5.16
CA ARG A 80 8.54 -14.23 -4.88
C ARG A 80 7.76 -15.51 -5.19
N ASN A 81 8.31 -16.31 -6.09
CA ASN A 81 7.68 -17.52 -6.59
C ASN A 81 7.79 -18.66 -5.56
N THR A 82 7.27 -18.43 -4.36
CA THR A 82 7.13 -19.46 -3.33
C THR A 82 5.88 -20.26 -3.66
N SER A 83 6.10 -21.50 -4.04
CA SER A 83 5.02 -22.44 -4.36
C SER A 83 4.48 -23.01 -3.05
N TYR A 84 3.22 -22.70 -2.72
CA TYR A 84 2.50 -23.36 -1.65
C TYR A 84 2.27 -24.83 -2.02
N THR A 85 2.56 -25.77 -1.12
CA THR A 85 2.52 -27.23 -1.39
C THR A 85 1.36 -27.97 -0.72
N GLY A 86 0.34 -27.26 -0.24
CA GLY A 86 -0.83 -27.85 0.42
C GLY A 86 -2.03 -28.12 -0.50
N GLU A 87 -3.14 -28.52 0.11
CA GLU A 87 -4.42 -28.69 -0.57
C GLU A 87 -4.85 -27.36 -1.23
N GLY A 88 -5.25 -27.41 -2.50
CA GLY A 88 -5.60 -26.21 -3.26
C GLY A 88 -4.41 -25.45 -3.88
N ALA A 89 -3.18 -25.99 -3.81
CA ALA A 89 -1.97 -25.35 -4.33
C ALA A 89 -2.09 -24.86 -5.78
N SER A 90 -2.72 -25.65 -6.67
CA SER A 90 -2.87 -25.28 -8.08
C SER A 90 -3.76 -24.04 -8.27
N GLN A 91 -4.82 -23.93 -7.48
CA GLN A 91 -5.75 -22.82 -7.49
C GLN A 91 -5.09 -21.56 -6.91
N PHE A 92 -4.33 -21.70 -5.81
CA PHE A 92 -3.58 -20.59 -5.23
C PHE A 92 -2.51 -20.06 -6.18
N ALA A 93 -1.79 -20.93 -6.89
CA ALA A 93 -0.85 -20.52 -7.94
C ALA A 93 -1.54 -19.70 -9.04
N GLN A 94 -2.75 -20.11 -9.44
CA GLN A 94 -3.57 -19.36 -10.41
C GLN A 94 -3.97 -17.99 -9.87
N VAL A 95 -4.41 -17.91 -8.61
CA VAL A 95 -4.77 -16.65 -7.94
C VAL A 95 -3.57 -15.70 -7.87
N ARG A 96 -2.37 -16.20 -7.53
CA ARG A 96 -1.13 -15.39 -7.53
C ARG A 96 -0.83 -14.82 -8.93
N SER A 97 -1.10 -15.57 -9.99
CA SER A 97 -0.99 -15.08 -11.38
C SER A 97 -2.02 -14.00 -11.72
N PHE A 98 -3.26 -14.12 -11.24
CA PHE A 98 -4.25 -13.05 -11.42
C PHE A 98 -3.87 -11.78 -10.66
N ILE A 99 -3.35 -11.91 -9.44
CA ILE A 99 -2.88 -10.77 -8.63
C ILE A 99 -1.70 -10.08 -9.31
N SER A 100 -0.76 -10.82 -9.91
CA SER A 100 0.38 -10.22 -10.63
C SER A 100 -0.06 -9.45 -11.86
N GLN A 101 -1.14 -9.89 -12.51
CA GLN A 101 -1.78 -9.21 -13.64
C GLN A 101 -2.72 -8.06 -13.21
N ASN A 102 -2.81 -7.77 -11.91
CA ASN A 102 -3.74 -6.81 -11.33
C ASN A 102 -5.24 -7.15 -11.54
N ASP A 103 -5.56 -8.39 -11.93
CA ASP A 103 -6.94 -8.83 -12.13
C ASP A 103 -7.55 -9.40 -10.84
N LEU A 104 -7.86 -8.49 -9.92
CA LEU A 104 -8.34 -8.83 -8.58
C LEU A 104 -9.73 -9.51 -8.58
N LEU A 105 -10.54 -9.27 -9.62
CA LEU A 105 -11.87 -9.84 -9.74
C LEU A 105 -11.81 -11.35 -10.01
N SER A 106 -10.98 -11.75 -10.98
CA SER A 106 -10.74 -13.17 -11.29
C SER A 106 -10.09 -13.89 -10.12
N ALA A 107 -9.11 -13.27 -9.48
CA ALA A 107 -8.46 -13.77 -8.27
C ALA A 107 -9.49 -14.09 -7.17
N ARG A 108 -10.40 -13.14 -6.89
CA ARG A 108 -11.45 -13.30 -5.89
C ARG A 108 -12.45 -14.40 -6.24
N ARG A 109 -12.91 -14.46 -7.49
CA ARG A 109 -13.85 -15.49 -7.94
C ARG A 109 -13.29 -16.90 -7.73
N VAL A 110 -12.00 -17.10 -8.04
CA VAL A 110 -11.35 -18.40 -7.79
C VAL A 110 -11.32 -18.70 -6.28
N LEU A 111 -10.93 -17.74 -5.44
CA LEU A 111 -10.93 -17.93 -3.99
C LEU A 111 -12.34 -18.20 -3.41
N ASP A 112 -13.39 -17.59 -3.94
CA ASP A 112 -14.79 -17.81 -3.53
C ASP A 112 -15.30 -19.21 -3.88
N THR A 113 -14.73 -19.83 -4.93
CA THR A 113 -15.07 -21.21 -5.28
C THR A 113 -14.40 -22.25 -4.40
N MET A 114 -13.39 -21.85 -3.61
CA MET A 114 -12.65 -22.76 -2.74
C MET A 114 -13.37 -22.91 -1.41
N SER A 115 -13.60 -24.15 -0.98
CA SER A 115 -14.13 -24.47 0.36
C SER A 115 -13.04 -24.49 1.44
N VAL A 116 -11.77 -24.59 1.04
CA VAL A 116 -10.62 -24.70 1.95
C VAL A 116 -10.14 -23.31 2.34
N HIS A 117 -10.34 -22.99 3.62
CA HIS A 117 -9.94 -21.71 4.22
C HIS A 117 -8.64 -21.88 5.02
N ASN A 118 -7.56 -22.20 4.33
CA ASN A 118 -6.23 -22.34 4.93
C ASN A 118 -5.52 -20.98 5.08
N ALA A 119 -4.30 -20.97 5.62
CA ALA A 119 -3.53 -19.75 5.80
C ALA A 119 -3.23 -19.02 4.47
N GLU A 120 -2.95 -19.76 3.40
CA GLU A 120 -2.70 -19.20 2.05
C GLU A 120 -3.95 -18.49 1.49
N TRP A 121 -5.15 -19.06 1.69
CA TRP A 121 -6.40 -18.41 1.29
C TRP A 121 -6.57 -17.06 1.98
N HIS A 122 -6.33 -17.00 3.31
CA HIS A 122 -6.41 -15.75 4.07
C HIS A 122 -5.33 -14.75 3.63
N TYR A 123 -4.12 -15.24 3.35
CA TYR A 123 -3.02 -14.42 2.85
C TYR A 123 -3.38 -13.75 1.51
N LEU A 124 -3.85 -14.52 0.53
CA LEU A 124 -4.21 -14.01 -0.79
C LEU A 124 -5.39 -13.02 -0.73
N TYR A 125 -6.38 -13.30 0.11
CA TYR A 125 -7.47 -12.36 0.39
C TYR A 125 -6.95 -11.06 1.01
N GLY A 126 -6.03 -11.16 1.97
CA GLY A 126 -5.33 -10.02 2.56
C GLY A 126 -4.68 -9.15 1.49
N ILE A 127 -3.90 -9.75 0.59
CA ILE A 127 -3.24 -9.03 -0.52
C ILE A 127 -4.25 -8.38 -1.49
N ILE A 128 -5.37 -9.05 -1.79
CA ILE A 128 -6.42 -8.47 -2.64
C ILE A 128 -7.03 -7.24 -1.95
N TYR A 129 -7.34 -7.32 -0.65
CA TYR A 129 -7.87 -6.19 0.12
C TYR A 129 -6.86 -5.06 0.27
N LEU A 130 -5.59 -5.38 0.46
CA LEU A 130 -4.51 -4.41 0.40
C LEU A 130 -4.64 -3.62 -0.91
N ARG A 131 -4.60 -4.30 -2.07
CA ARG A 131 -4.66 -3.63 -3.39
C ARG A 131 -5.94 -2.83 -3.63
N GLN A 132 -7.05 -3.23 -3.01
CA GLN A 132 -8.32 -2.49 -3.04
C GLN A 132 -8.33 -1.26 -2.12
N GLY A 133 -7.33 -1.08 -1.25
CA GLY A 133 -7.24 0.02 -0.28
C GLY A 133 -7.99 -0.24 1.04
N TRP A 134 -8.37 -1.49 1.32
CA TRP A 134 -9.08 -1.89 2.54
C TRP A 134 -8.10 -2.38 3.61
N TYR A 135 -7.37 -1.44 4.20
CA TYR A 135 -6.29 -1.74 5.15
C TYR A 135 -6.76 -2.46 6.42
N ASP A 136 -7.93 -2.11 6.95
CA ASP A 136 -8.45 -2.71 8.19
C ASP A 136 -8.69 -4.22 8.01
N LYS A 137 -9.43 -4.57 6.96
CA LYS A 137 -9.69 -5.97 6.60
C LYS A 137 -8.40 -6.68 6.25
N ALA A 138 -7.55 -6.05 5.43
CA ALA A 138 -6.30 -6.68 5.04
C ALA A 138 -5.40 -7.01 6.26
N ASN A 139 -5.40 -6.17 7.29
CA ASN A 139 -4.66 -6.42 8.53
C ASN A 139 -5.20 -7.61 9.31
N GLU A 140 -6.52 -7.73 9.38
CA GLU A 140 -7.18 -8.88 9.98
C GLU A 140 -6.80 -10.19 9.24
N TYR A 141 -6.98 -10.24 7.91
CA TYR A 141 -6.68 -11.43 7.11
C TYR A 141 -5.20 -11.82 7.12
N LEU A 142 -4.28 -10.86 7.00
CA LEU A 142 -2.84 -11.12 7.07
C LEU A 142 -2.39 -11.55 8.48
N GLY A 143 -3.03 -11.00 9.52
CA GLY A 143 -2.81 -11.42 10.90
C GLY A 143 -3.24 -12.87 11.13
N TYR A 144 -4.41 -13.27 10.62
CA TYR A 144 -4.87 -14.66 10.68
C TYR A 144 -3.92 -15.62 9.95
N ALA A 145 -3.47 -15.27 8.73
CA ALA A 145 -2.51 -16.09 7.99
C ALA A 145 -1.20 -16.30 8.75
N TYR A 146 -0.66 -15.23 9.36
CA TYR A 146 0.56 -15.29 10.16
C TYR A 146 0.41 -16.14 11.43
N GLN A 147 -0.74 -16.06 12.11
CA GLN A 147 -1.00 -16.87 13.31
C GLN A 147 -1.11 -18.36 13.00
N GLN A 148 -1.67 -18.71 11.84
CA GLN A 148 -1.82 -20.10 11.41
C GLN A 148 -0.47 -20.73 11.00
N GLU A 149 0.35 -19.99 10.23
CA GLU A 149 1.67 -20.46 9.78
C GLU A 149 2.78 -19.47 10.18
N PRO A 150 3.20 -19.45 11.46
CA PRO A 150 4.24 -18.53 11.93
C PRO A 150 5.62 -18.84 11.31
N GLY A 151 5.81 -20.07 10.83
CA GLY A 151 7.02 -20.50 10.11
C GLY A 151 7.14 -19.96 8.69
N ASN A 152 6.04 -19.43 8.11
CA ASN A 152 6.07 -18.89 6.75
C ASN A 152 6.57 -17.44 6.76
N SER A 153 7.78 -17.26 6.24
CA SER A 153 8.41 -15.94 6.16
C SER A 153 7.66 -14.95 5.25
N GLU A 154 6.91 -15.42 4.25
CA GLU A 154 6.15 -14.54 3.35
C GLU A 154 5.01 -13.83 4.08
N TYR A 155 4.24 -14.56 4.86
CA TYR A 155 3.10 -14.01 5.60
C TYR A 155 3.57 -13.02 6.66
N ARG A 156 4.66 -13.37 7.37
CA ARG A 156 5.29 -12.48 8.34
C ARG A 156 5.73 -11.18 7.69
N ASN A 157 6.45 -11.26 6.57
CA ASN A 157 6.96 -10.08 5.88
C ASN A 157 5.83 -9.20 5.33
N ALA A 158 4.77 -9.79 4.77
CA ALA A 158 3.61 -9.06 4.30
C ALA A 158 2.87 -8.35 5.44
N TYR A 159 2.63 -9.05 6.55
CA TYR A 159 1.99 -8.48 7.74
C TYR A 159 2.82 -7.35 8.35
N MET A 160 4.14 -7.54 8.50
CA MET A 160 5.06 -6.51 8.99
C MET A 160 5.12 -5.30 8.06
N THR A 161 5.18 -5.51 6.74
CA THR A 161 5.20 -4.43 5.75
C THR A 161 3.94 -3.57 5.89
N MET A 162 2.79 -4.20 6.05
CA MET A 162 1.53 -3.50 6.26
C MET A 162 1.48 -2.79 7.62
N LYS A 163 1.84 -3.42 8.75
CA LYS A 163 1.89 -2.72 10.05
C LYS A 163 2.84 -1.53 10.03
N ASN A 164 4.00 -1.67 9.39
CA ASN A 164 4.96 -0.58 9.27
C ASN A 164 4.47 0.53 8.32
N SER A 165 3.68 0.18 7.30
CA SER A 165 3.02 1.15 6.43
C SER A 165 1.99 1.98 7.19
N SER A 166 1.24 1.38 8.12
CA SER A 166 0.30 2.08 9.00
C SER A 166 1.00 2.86 10.13
N ALA A 167 2.17 2.41 10.58
CA ALA A 167 2.96 3.10 11.60
C ALA A 167 3.66 4.36 11.04
N ARG A 168 4.08 4.36 9.78
CA ARG A 168 4.75 5.52 9.16
C ARG A 168 3.83 6.69 8.86
N THR A 169 2.52 6.48 8.83
CA THR A 169 1.53 7.58 8.77
C THR A 169 1.40 8.32 10.11
N ASN A 170 1.97 7.78 11.19
CA ASN A 170 1.92 8.38 12.54
C ASN A 170 3.29 8.55 13.20
N HIS A 171 4.39 8.30 12.48
CA HIS A 171 5.73 8.38 13.07
C HIS A 171 6.59 9.48 12.46
N SER A 172 6.16 10.72 12.73
CA SER A 172 7.07 11.87 12.81
C SER A 172 7.73 11.97 14.19
N THR A 173 7.89 10.85 14.94
CA THR A 173 8.43 10.91 16.31
C THR A 173 9.20 9.66 16.72
N GLY A 174 10.43 9.53 16.22
CA GLY A 174 11.53 9.05 17.07
C GLY A 174 11.99 7.59 16.91
N GLN A 175 13.28 7.40 17.18
CA GLN A 175 13.98 6.11 17.28
C GLN A 175 14.49 5.47 15.98
N THR A 176 15.68 5.93 15.61
CA THR A 176 16.94 5.15 15.66
C THR A 176 16.89 3.73 15.08
N VAL A 177 17.40 3.60 13.85
CA VAL A 177 18.19 2.42 13.49
C VAL A 177 19.48 2.91 12.84
N VAL A 178 20.56 2.42 13.41
CA VAL A 178 21.95 2.72 13.09
C VAL A 178 22.26 2.30 11.65
N SER A 179 22.93 3.20 10.93
CA SER A 179 23.85 2.95 9.80
C SER A 179 23.26 2.41 8.49
N ASN A 180 23.02 3.31 7.52
CA ASN A 180 23.93 3.57 6.39
C ASN A 180 23.21 4.44 5.35
N GLY A 181 23.58 5.73 5.26
CA GLY A 181 23.13 6.64 4.21
C GLY A 181 22.51 7.92 4.76
N CYS A 182 23.35 8.86 5.19
CA CYS A 182 22.90 10.19 5.64
C CYS A 182 22.32 10.97 4.45
N SER A 183 21.04 11.30 4.51
CA SER A 183 20.44 12.33 3.65
C SER A 183 20.64 13.69 4.32
N SER A 184 20.91 14.73 3.52
CA SER A 184 21.29 16.08 3.95
C SER A 184 20.28 16.81 4.86
N CYS A 185 19.11 16.21 5.13
CA CYS A 185 18.10 16.73 6.05
C CYS A 185 18.36 16.40 7.54
N ASP A 186 19.18 15.39 7.84
CA ASP A 186 19.53 15.05 9.24
C ASP A 186 20.61 15.96 9.83
N ILE A 187 21.46 16.56 8.98
CA ILE A 187 22.58 17.41 9.43
C ILE A 187 22.05 18.72 10.03
N CYS A 188 21.08 19.38 9.39
CA CYS A 188 20.51 20.64 9.87
C CYS A 188 19.72 20.47 11.19
N SER A 189 19.05 19.32 11.35
CA SER A 189 18.30 19.00 12.58
C SER A 189 19.24 18.68 13.75
N SER A 190 20.38 18.05 13.47
CA SER A 190 21.42 17.79 14.48
C SER A 190 22.17 19.05 14.94
N LEU A 191 22.33 20.05 14.06
CA LEU A 191 22.98 21.32 14.39
C LEU A 191 22.12 22.19 15.32
N LEU A 192 20.79 22.18 15.14
CA LEU A 192 19.85 22.88 16.04
C LEU A 192 19.79 22.25 17.44
N CYS A 193 19.92 20.92 17.56
CA CYS A 193 20.01 20.27 18.88
C CYS A 193 21.38 20.44 19.55
N ALA A 194 22.47 20.61 18.79
CA ALA A 194 23.79 20.91 19.35
C ALA A 194 23.85 22.35 19.93
N ASP A 195 23.21 23.33 19.29
CA ASP A 195 23.11 24.71 19.83
C ASP A 195 22.28 24.77 21.12
N CYS A 196 21.18 24.01 21.23
CA CYS A 196 20.40 23.97 22.48
C CYS A 196 21.08 23.17 23.62
N CYS A 197 21.92 22.17 23.31
CA CYS A 197 22.64 21.43 24.35
C CYS A 197 23.89 22.16 24.86
N CYS A 198 24.45 23.10 24.10
CA CYS A 198 25.55 23.95 24.57
C CYS A 198 25.10 25.07 25.53
N GLU A 199 23.81 25.44 25.55
CA GLU A 199 23.26 26.48 26.46
C GLU A 199 22.78 25.94 27.83
N CYS A 200 22.75 24.62 28.03
CA CYS A 200 22.24 24.02 29.29
C CYS A 200 23.33 23.42 30.22
N MET A 201 24.62 23.51 29.88
CA MET A 201 25.72 23.04 30.75
C MET A 201 26.79 24.08 31.09
N GLY A 202 26.41 25.37 31.13
CA GLY A 202 27.11 26.40 31.93
C GLY A 202 28.43 26.92 31.36
N GLY A 203 28.59 28.24 31.39
CA GLY A 203 29.86 28.91 31.15
C GLY A 203 29.72 30.14 30.25
N ASP A 204 29.02 31.14 30.76
CA ASP A 204 29.31 32.54 30.45
C ASP A 204 30.81 32.82 30.58
N LEU A 205 31.44 33.34 29.54
CA LEU A 205 32.65 34.19 29.65
C LEU A 205 33.02 34.69 28.25
N ILE A 206 32.37 35.77 27.83
CA ILE A 206 32.97 37.05 27.41
C ILE A 206 31.80 38.02 27.17
N PRO A 207 31.65 39.11 27.94
CA PRO A 207 30.73 40.18 27.60
C PRO A 207 31.38 41.01 26.49
N CYS A 208 30.83 40.94 25.28
CA CYS A 208 31.18 41.90 24.24
C CYS A 208 30.21 43.08 24.33
N CYS A 209 30.83 44.24 24.51
CA CYS A 209 30.30 45.59 24.68
C CYS A 209 29.18 46.00 23.73
#